data_AF-A0A0E0LWW7-F1
#
_entry.id   AF-A0A0E0LWW7-F1
#
_cell.length_a   1.000
_cell.length_b   1.000
_cell.length_c   1.000
_cell.angle_alpha   90.00
_cell.angle_beta   90.00
_cell.angle_gamma   90.00
#
_symmetry.space_group_name_H-M   'P 1'
#
loop_
_entity.id
_entity.type
_entity.pdbx_description
1 polymer ?
#
loop_
_entity_poly.entity_id
_entity_poly.type
_entity_poly.pdbx_seq_one_letter_code
_entity_poly.pdbx_strand_id
1 'polypeptide(L)'
;MQDPEEDDDDQQQQHPTARRCAACRYLRRRCADDCVLAPFFPASRPHRYACVHRVFGASNVARLLQSLPMAERSNAANTMAMEAYWKVQDPVYGCTRIINRLQEEIRAVQCELARTQAHLAVVVASSQQPPPPPPPPPQQQQEEQSPPPLLDPANEFLNLDGL
;
A
#
# COMPACT_ATOMS: atom_id res chain seq x y z
N MET A 1 -3.02 -16.57 1.03
CA MET A 1 -3.22 -15.97 2.37
C MET A 1 -4.68 -16.19 2.65
N GLN A 2 -5.03 -17.04 3.62
CA GLN A 2 -6.44 -17.32 3.89
C GLN A 2 -7.05 -16.11 4.59
N ASP A 3 -7.88 -15.38 3.84
CA ASP A 3 -8.84 -14.43 4.36
C ASP A 3 -9.72 -15.13 5.40
N PRO A 4 -9.78 -14.65 6.65
CA PRO A 4 -10.77 -15.12 7.59
C PRO A 4 -12.06 -14.34 7.34
N GLU A 5 -12.92 -14.95 6.52
CA GLU A 5 -14.39 -14.88 6.58
C GLU A 5 -14.97 -13.46 6.72
N GLU A 6 -15.15 -12.78 5.59
CA GLU A 6 -16.29 -11.89 5.41
C GLU A 6 -17.55 -12.76 5.27
N ASP A 7 -18.29 -12.92 6.37
CA ASP A 7 -19.69 -13.34 6.34
C ASP A 7 -20.55 -12.15 6.75
N ASP A 8 -21.23 -11.60 5.75
CA ASP A 8 -22.25 -10.57 5.79
C ASP A 8 -23.51 -11.05 6.55
N ASP A 9 -24.14 -10.11 7.25
CA ASP A 9 -25.47 -10.10 7.85
C ASP A 9 -26.23 -11.43 8.09
N ASP A 10 -26.23 -11.90 9.35
CA ASP A 10 -27.40 -12.60 9.89
C ASP A 10 -27.80 -11.95 11.22
N GLN A 11 -28.64 -10.92 11.09
CA GLN A 11 -29.58 -10.52 12.11
C GLN A 11 -30.44 -11.72 12.53
N GLN A 12 -30.00 -12.44 13.56
CA GLN A 12 -30.90 -13.31 14.30
C GLN A 12 -30.70 -13.14 15.81
N GLN A 13 -31.57 -12.30 16.36
CA GLN A 13 -32.09 -12.43 17.70
C GLN A 13 -32.44 -13.89 17.99
N GLN A 14 -31.66 -14.53 18.86
CA GLN A 14 -32.08 -15.76 19.52
C GLN A 14 -31.72 -15.70 21.01
N HIS A 15 -32.72 -15.40 21.82
CA HIS A 15 -32.84 -15.80 23.22
C HIS A 15 -34.25 -16.41 23.38
N PRO A 16 -34.53 -17.38 24.28
CA PRO A 16 -33.63 -18.21 25.08
C PRO A 16 -34.06 -19.70 25.13
N THR A 17 -33.14 -20.62 24.86
CA THR A 17 -33.08 -21.88 25.64
C THR A 17 -31.78 -21.84 26.41
N ALA A 18 -31.82 -22.14 27.70
CA ALA A 18 -30.80 -21.87 28.73
C ALA A 18 -29.41 -22.45 28.42
N ARG A 19 -28.70 -21.87 27.46
CA ARG A 19 -27.34 -22.25 27.10
C ARG A 19 -26.39 -21.22 27.69
N ARG A 20 -25.63 -21.66 28.70
CA ARG A 20 -24.59 -20.84 29.34
C ARG A 20 -23.67 -20.25 28.26
N CYS A 21 -23.34 -18.96 28.37
CA CYS A 21 -22.36 -18.34 27.47
C CYS A 21 -21.00 -19.06 27.56
N ALA A 22 -20.14 -18.87 26.55
CA ALA A 22 -18.84 -19.53 26.49
C ALA A 22 -18.00 -19.25 27.75
N ALA A 23 -18.08 -18.03 28.29
CA ALA A 23 -17.38 -17.64 29.51
C ALA A 23 -17.83 -18.45 30.73
N CYS A 24 -19.13 -18.45 31.01
CA CYS A 24 -19.67 -19.16 32.17
C CYS A 24 -19.51 -20.67 32.04
N ARG A 25 -19.55 -21.22 30.82
CA ARG A 25 -19.23 -22.63 30.54
C ARG A 25 -17.76 -22.92 30.87
N TYR A 26 -16.82 -22.10 30.41
CA TYR A 26 -15.39 -22.27 30.66
C TYR A 26 -15.05 -22.18 32.16
N LEU A 27 -15.64 -21.21 32.86
CA LEU A 27 -15.46 -20.97 34.29
C LEU A 27 -16.26 -21.93 35.19
N ARG A 28 -17.03 -22.86 34.61
CA ARG A 28 -17.89 -23.84 35.32
C ARG A 28 -18.86 -23.20 36.33
N ARG A 29 -19.36 -21.99 36.04
CA ARG A 29 -20.33 -21.25 36.89
C ARG A 29 -21.71 -21.11 36.23
N ARG A 30 -22.72 -20.71 37.01
CA ARG A 30 -24.05 -20.35 36.48
C ARG A 30 -23.94 -19.06 35.66
N CYS A 31 -24.64 -19.01 34.53
CA CYS A 31 -24.80 -17.78 33.74
C CYS A 31 -26.03 -17.04 34.27
N ALA A 32 -25.84 -15.85 34.85
CA ALA A 32 -26.94 -14.98 35.24
C ALA A 32 -27.53 -14.27 34.01
N ASP A 33 -28.76 -13.76 34.14
CA ASP A 33 -29.48 -13.08 33.06
C ASP A 33 -28.82 -11.73 32.70
N ASP A 34 -28.14 -11.10 33.67
CA ASP A 34 -27.38 -9.85 33.54
C ASP A 34 -25.87 -10.07 33.28
N CYS A 35 -25.48 -11.26 32.82
CA CYS A 35 -24.07 -11.60 32.65
C CYS A 35 -23.38 -10.68 31.62
N VAL A 36 -22.47 -9.84 32.09
CA VAL A 36 -21.70 -8.89 31.26
C VAL A 36 -20.89 -9.51 30.12
N LEU A 37 -20.60 -10.81 30.21
CA LEU A 37 -19.83 -11.54 29.19
C LEU A 37 -20.72 -12.23 28.15
N ALA A 38 -22.00 -12.44 28.46
CA ALA A 38 -22.89 -13.23 27.61
C ALA A 38 -23.08 -12.65 26.20
N PRO A 39 -23.28 -11.32 26.01
CA PRO A 39 -23.45 -10.74 24.68
C PRO A 39 -22.23 -10.90 23.77
N PHE A 40 -21.03 -10.98 24.35
CA PHE A 40 -19.76 -10.92 23.58
C PHE A 40 -19.06 -12.27 23.41
N PHE A 41 -19.46 -13.26 24.23
CA PHE A 41 -18.87 -14.60 24.24
C PHE A 41 -19.98 -15.66 24.11
N PRO A 42 -20.61 -15.77 22.92
CA PRO A 42 -21.68 -16.73 22.69
C PRO A 42 -21.19 -18.17 22.78
N ALA A 43 -22.09 -19.09 23.12
CA ALA A 43 -21.77 -20.51 23.29
C ALA A 43 -21.29 -21.20 21.99
N SER A 44 -21.57 -20.61 20.82
CA SER A 44 -21.15 -21.06 19.49
C SER A 44 -19.63 -20.93 19.27
N ARG A 45 -18.97 -19.98 19.94
CA ARG A 45 -17.54 -19.67 19.75
C ARG A 45 -16.74 -19.88 21.04
N PRO A 46 -16.62 -21.12 21.56
CA PRO A 46 -15.96 -21.37 22.84
C PRO A 46 -14.46 -21.05 22.83
N HIS A 47 -13.78 -21.28 21.71
CA HIS A 47 -12.34 -21.00 21.56
C HIS A 47 -12.02 -19.52 21.77
N ARG A 48 -12.91 -18.63 21.31
CA ARG A 48 -12.78 -17.18 21.47
C ARG A 48 -12.59 -16.78 22.93
N TYR A 49 -13.43 -17.30 23.83
CA TYR A 49 -13.28 -17.01 25.26
C TYR A 49 -12.05 -17.70 25.88
N ALA A 50 -11.69 -18.90 25.42
CA ALA A 50 -10.52 -19.61 25.92
C ALA A 50 -9.22 -18.81 25.68
N CYS A 51 -9.04 -18.24 24.48
CA CYS A 51 -7.92 -17.35 24.18
C CYS A 51 -7.92 -16.13 25.10
N VAL A 52 -9.06 -15.42 25.16
CA VAL A 52 -9.20 -14.21 25.98
C VAL A 52 -8.92 -14.48 27.46
N HIS A 53 -9.44 -15.58 27.99
CA HIS A 53 -9.18 -16.00 29.36
C HIS A 53 -7.70 -16.29 29.60
N ARG A 54 -7.03 -16.98 28.65
CA ARG A 54 -5.61 -17.33 28.78
C ARG A 54 -4.70 -16.11 28.80
N VAL A 55 -5.03 -15.07 28.03
CA VAL A 55 -4.16 -13.89 27.86
C VAL A 55 -4.49 -12.78 28.85
N PHE A 56 -5.77 -12.46 29.01
CA PHE A 56 -6.21 -11.35 29.84
C PHE A 56 -6.70 -11.80 31.23
N GLY A 57 -7.26 -13.00 31.34
CA GLY A 57 -7.88 -13.50 32.56
C GLY A 57 -9.32 -13.02 32.75
N ALA A 58 -10.15 -13.84 33.41
CA ALA A 58 -11.59 -13.58 33.55
C ALA A 58 -11.93 -12.23 34.21
N SER A 59 -11.26 -11.90 35.32
CA SER A 59 -11.53 -10.69 36.11
C SER A 59 -11.15 -9.43 35.35
N ASN A 60 -10.04 -9.44 34.63
CA ASN A 60 -9.59 -8.27 33.86
C ASN A 60 -10.52 -7.99 32.70
N VAL A 61 -10.97 -9.04 32.00
CA VAL A 61 -11.92 -8.90 30.88
C VAL A 61 -13.24 -8.32 31.36
N ALA A 62 -13.80 -8.86 32.46
CA ALA A 62 -15.03 -8.33 33.03
C ALA A 62 -14.88 -6.88 33.47
N ARG A 63 -13.77 -6.54 34.16
CA ARG A 63 -13.48 -5.17 34.62
C ARG A 63 -13.34 -4.19 33.44
N LEU A 64 -12.59 -4.56 32.40
CA LEU A 64 -12.36 -3.72 31.23
C LEU A 64 -13.66 -3.44 30.46
N LEU A 65 -14.48 -4.48 30.25
CA LEU A 65 -15.77 -4.28 29.59
C LEU A 65 -16.70 -3.41 30.43
N GLN A 66 -16.72 -3.59 31.76
CA GLN A 66 -17.56 -2.78 32.64
C GLN A 66 -17.12 -1.30 32.69
N SER A 67 -15.82 -1.00 32.55
CA SER A 67 -15.33 0.38 32.51
C SER A 67 -15.66 1.14 31.22
N LEU A 68 -16.09 0.45 30.17
CA LEU A 68 -16.41 1.06 28.88
C LEU A 68 -17.91 1.36 28.73
N PRO A 69 -18.27 2.41 27.96
CA PRO A 69 -19.64 2.63 27.49
C PRO A 69 -20.17 1.40 26.74
N MET A 70 -21.47 1.10 26.85
CA MET A 70 -22.05 -0.10 26.22
C MET A 70 -21.78 -0.20 24.71
N ALA A 71 -21.80 0.93 23.99
CA ALA A 71 -21.54 0.99 22.56
C ALA A 71 -20.13 0.47 22.17
N GLU A 72 -19.14 0.63 23.05
CA GLU A 72 -17.75 0.26 22.77
C GLU A 72 -17.41 -1.16 23.20
N ARG A 73 -18.21 -1.76 24.09
CA ARG A 73 -17.93 -3.09 24.68
C ARG A 73 -17.82 -4.18 23.63
N SER A 74 -18.65 -4.11 22.57
CA SER A 74 -18.59 -5.08 21.47
C SER A 74 -17.24 -5.02 20.75
N ASN A 75 -16.81 -3.82 20.37
CA ASN A 75 -15.53 -3.59 19.71
C ASN A 75 -14.35 -3.99 20.62
N ALA A 76 -14.38 -3.59 21.89
CA ALA A 76 -13.35 -3.99 22.85
C ALA A 76 -13.26 -5.52 23.02
N ALA A 77 -14.39 -6.22 23.09
CA ALA A 77 -14.40 -7.68 23.16
C ALA A 77 -13.86 -8.33 21.88
N ASN A 78 -14.15 -7.77 20.71
CA ASN A 78 -13.58 -8.20 19.43
C ASN A 78 -12.07 -8.03 19.38
N THR A 79 -11.57 -6.85 19.76
CA THR A 79 -10.14 -6.56 19.80
C THR A 79 -9.41 -7.47 20.78
N MET A 80 -9.90 -7.61 22.02
CA MET A 80 -9.32 -8.54 22.99
C MET A 80 -9.28 -9.98 22.47
N ALA A 81 -10.34 -10.44 21.79
CA ALA A 81 -10.37 -11.78 21.23
C ALA A 81 -9.34 -11.99 20.13
N MET A 82 -9.20 -11.02 19.23
CA MET A 82 -8.23 -11.06 18.14
C MET A 82 -6.79 -11.02 18.69
N GLU A 83 -6.48 -10.08 19.59
CA GLU A 83 -5.17 -9.98 20.23
C GLU A 83 -4.82 -11.24 21.00
N ALA A 84 -5.77 -11.78 21.77
CA ALA A 84 -5.55 -13.01 22.51
C ALA A 84 -5.30 -14.21 21.59
N TYR A 85 -6.03 -14.30 20.48
CA TYR A 85 -5.81 -15.34 19.47
C TYR A 85 -4.37 -15.30 18.97
N TRP A 86 -3.90 -14.13 18.51
CA TRP A 86 -2.53 -13.99 18.01
C TRP A 86 -1.48 -14.24 19.08
N LYS A 87 -1.70 -13.79 20.32
CA LYS A 87 -0.77 -14.05 21.44
C LYS A 87 -0.70 -15.53 21.82
N VAL A 88 -1.77 -16.30 21.63
CA VAL A 88 -1.76 -17.75 21.83
C VAL A 88 -0.98 -18.46 20.73
N GLN A 89 -1.12 -18.02 19.47
CA GLN A 89 -0.38 -18.58 18.33
C GLN A 89 1.11 -18.19 18.36
N ASP A 90 1.42 -16.96 18.76
CA ASP A 90 2.76 -16.43 18.90
C ASP A 90 2.95 -15.81 20.30
N PRO A 91 3.45 -16.60 21.27
CA PRO A 91 3.67 -16.12 22.63
C PRO A 91 4.68 -14.97 22.72
N VAL A 92 5.61 -14.88 21.77
CA VAL A 92 6.67 -13.87 21.77
C VAL A 92 6.12 -12.55 21.26
N TYR A 93 5.67 -12.50 20.00
CA TYR A 93 5.30 -11.23 19.35
C TYR A 93 3.80 -11.03 19.14
N GLY A 94 2.96 -12.06 19.25
CA GLY A 94 1.51 -11.96 19.10
C GLY A 94 1.08 -11.21 17.84
N CYS A 95 0.18 -10.23 17.99
CA CYS A 95 -0.29 -9.40 16.88
C CYS A 95 0.80 -8.47 16.31
N THR A 96 1.86 -8.16 17.05
CA THR A 96 2.97 -7.32 16.57
C THR A 96 3.70 -7.96 15.39
N ARG A 97 3.78 -9.30 15.33
CA ARG A 97 4.34 -9.99 14.15
C ARG A 97 3.55 -9.67 12.89
N ILE A 98 2.21 -9.69 13.00
CA ILE A 98 1.31 -9.41 11.88
C ILE A 98 1.44 -7.95 11.45
N ILE A 99 1.48 -7.02 12.42
CA ILE A 99 1.67 -5.59 12.15
C ILE A 99 3.00 -5.35 11.41
N ASN A 100 4.10 -5.91 11.90
CA ASN A 100 5.42 -5.73 11.29
C ASN A 100 5.46 -6.25 9.86
N ARG A 101 4.90 -7.45 9.62
CA ARG A 101 4.80 -8.03 8.29
C ARG A 101 4.00 -7.14 7.33
N LEU A 102 2.83 -6.68 7.75
CA LEU A 102 2.00 -5.78 6.93
C LEU A 102 2.72 -4.46 6.63
N GLN A 103 3.45 -3.92 7.60
CA GLN A 103 4.27 -2.73 7.38
C GLN A 103 5.42 -2.96 6.39
N GLU A 104 6.04 -4.15 6.40
CA GLU A 104 7.05 -4.53 5.40
C GLU A 104 6.45 -4.63 4.00
N GLU A 105 5.28 -5.26 3.87
CA GLU A 105 4.54 -5.37 2.61
C GLU A 105 4.15 -4.00 2.06
N ILE A 106 3.63 -3.10 2.92
CA ILE A 106 3.34 -1.70 2.54
C ILE A 106 4.59 -1.00 2.03
N ARG A 107 5.72 -1.11 2.74
CA ARG A 107 6.99 -0.49 2.31
C ARG A 107 7.46 -1.03 0.97
N ALA A 108 7.41 -2.34 0.78
CA ALA A 108 7.82 -2.98 -0.48
C ALA A 108 7.01 -2.45 -1.66
N VAL A 109 5.67 -2.41 -1.51
CA VAL A 109 4.75 -1.90 -2.54
C VAL A 109 4.97 -0.41 -2.79
N GLN A 110 5.19 0.41 -1.76
CA GLN A 110 5.51 1.82 -1.92
C GLN A 110 6.84 2.03 -2.68
N CYS A 111 7.86 1.21 -2.43
CA CYS A 111 9.10 1.23 -3.18
C CYS A 111 8.91 0.83 -4.66
N GLU A 112 8.07 -0.16 -4.95
CA GLU A 112 7.72 -0.54 -6.33
C GLU A 112 6.98 0.57 -7.06
N LEU A 113 6.03 1.21 -6.39
CA LEU A 113 5.30 2.35 -6.93
C LEU A 113 6.25 3.50 -7.27
N ALA A 114 7.14 3.87 -6.34
CA ALA A 114 8.11 4.93 -6.56
C ALA A 114 9.07 4.62 -7.73
N ARG A 115 9.55 3.37 -7.84
CA ARG A 115 10.39 2.92 -8.98
C ARG A 115 9.66 3.06 -10.30
N THR A 116 8.40 2.65 -10.35
CA THR A 116 7.58 2.70 -11.56
C THR A 116 7.29 4.15 -11.97
N GLN A 117 6.95 5.01 -11.01
CA GLN A 117 6.75 6.44 -11.24
C GLN A 117 8.02 7.13 -11.76
N ALA A 118 9.18 6.83 -11.19
CA ALA A 118 10.47 7.34 -11.67
C ALA A 118 10.76 6.89 -13.12
N HIS A 119 10.51 5.62 -13.43
CA HIS A 119 10.68 5.10 -14.79
C HIS A 119 9.78 5.81 -15.80
N LEU A 120 8.50 6.02 -15.47
CA LEU A 120 7.57 6.78 -16.31
C LEU A 120 8.04 8.22 -16.54
N ALA A 121 8.52 8.91 -15.49
CA ALA A 121 9.03 10.27 -15.61
C ALA A 121 10.22 10.36 -16.59
N VAL A 122 11.14 9.38 -16.55
CA VAL A 122 12.28 9.30 -17.50
C VAL A 122 11.79 9.10 -18.93
N VAL A 123 10.85 8.17 -19.16
CA VAL A 123 10.29 7.92 -20.50
C VAL A 123 9.62 9.18 -21.06
N VAL A 124 8.80 9.86 -20.25
CA VAL A 124 8.11 11.09 -20.63
C VAL A 124 9.09 12.23 -20.93
N ALA A 125 10.17 12.37 -20.16
CA ALA A 125 11.21 13.37 -20.40
C ALA A 125 11.98 13.07 -21.69
N SER A 126 12.32 11.80 -21.94
CA SER A 126 13.04 11.39 -23.17
C SER A 126 12.21 11.56 -24.44
N SER A 127 10.88 11.51 -24.33
CA SER A 127 9.95 11.71 -25.46
C SER A 127 9.77 13.19 -25.84
N GLN A 128 10.25 14.14 -25.02
CA GLN A 128 10.14 15.59 -25.24
C GLN A 128 11.45 16.22 -25.73
N GLN A 129 12.18 15.56 -26.64
CA GLN A 129 13.36 16.21 -27.23
C GLN A 129 12.95 17.52 -27.92
N PRO A 130 13.62 18.66 -27.62
CA PRO A 130 13.38 19.90 -28.33
C PRO A 130 13.66 19.70 -29.83
N PRO A 131 12.94 20.40 -30.73
CA PRO A 131 13.18 20.30 -32.16
C PRO A 131 14.66 20.59 -32.46
N PRO A 132 15.27 19.91 -33.45
CA PRO A 132 16.67 20.13 -33.80
C PRO A 132 16.92 21.62 -34.06
N PRO A 133 18.09 22.17 -33.66
CA PRO A 133 18.39 23.57 -33.88
C PRO A 133 18.30 23.88 -35.39
N PRO A 134 17.77 25.05 -35.77
CA PRO A 134 17.67 25.43 -37.17
C PRO A 134 19.08 25.40 -37.81
N PRO A 135 19.19 24.97 -39.08
CA PRO A 135 20.47 24.93 -39.76
C PRO A 135 21.12 26.31 -39.78
N PRO A 136 22.46 26.40 -39.66
CA PRO A 136 23.17 27.68 -39.67
C PRO A 136 22.88 28.42 -40.99
N PRO A 137 22.70 29.76 -40.95
CA PRO A 137 22.45 30.55 -42.15
C PRO A 137 23.65 30.43 -43.11
N PRO A 138 23.41 30.40 -44.44
CA PRO A 138 24.49 30.33 -45.41
C PRO A 138 25.41 31.54 -45.26
N GLN A 139 26.70 31.28 -45.03
CA GLN A 139 27.73 32.32 -45.06
C GLN A 139 27.80 32.87 -46.49
N GLN A 140 27.36 34.12 -46.67
CA GLN A 140 27.66 34.88 -47.86
C GLN A 140 29.18 35.11 -47.88
N GLN A 141 29.86 34.53 -48.86
CA GLN A 141 31.24 34.86 -49.18
C GLN A 141 31.29 36.33 -49.59
N GLN A 142 31.90 37.18 -48.77
CA GLN A 142 32.33 38.51 -49.20
C GLN A 142 33.48 38.29 -50.18
N GLU A 143 33.19 38.45 -51.47
CA GLU A 143 34.17 38.59 -52.53
C GLU A 143 35.06 39.80 -52.21
N GLU A 144 36.29 39.54 -51.76
CA GLU A 144 37.32 40.54 -51.57
C GLU A 144 37.84 40.95 -52.95
N GLN A 145 37.34 42.08 -53.47
CA GLN A 145 37.75 42.65 -54.75
C GLN A 145 39.23 43.10 -54.68
N SER A 146 40.09 42.34 -55.35
CA SER A 146 41.47 42.73 -55.69
C SER A 146 41.50 43.64 -56.93
N PRO A 147 42.36 44.68 -56.98
CA PRO A 147 42.44 45.61 -58.12
C PRO A 147 43.02 44.94 -59.39
N PRO A 148 42.74 45.51 -60.59
CA PRO A 148 42.98 44.86 -61.88
C PRO A 148 44.46 44.91 -62.30
N PRO A 149 44.99 43.88 -62.99
CA PRO A 149 46.30 43.96 -63.60
C PRO A 149 46.25 44.71 -64.95
N LEU A 150 47.33 45.43 -65.21
CA LEU A 150 47.59 46.21 -66.43
C LEU A 150 47.64 45.33 -67.69
N LEU A 151 47.09 45.85 -68.78
CA LEU A 151 47.14 45.29 -70.14
C LEU A 151 48.57 45.33 -70.68
N ASP A 152 49.03 44.22 -71.27
CA ASP A 152 50.22 44.17 -72.12
C ASP A 152 49.79 43.93 -73.59
N PRO A 153 50.05 44.85 -74.53
CA PRO A 153 49.51 44.79 -75.89
C PRO A 153 50.49 44.11 -76.85
N ALA A 154 50.62 42.78 -76.78
CA ALA A 154 51.32 42.01 -77.81
C ALA A 154 51.00 40.51 -77.73
N ASN A 155 49.83 40.09 -78.21
CA ASN A 155 49.73 38.79 -78.89
C ASN A 155 48.47 38.74 -79.78
N GLU A 156 48.44 39.63 -80.76
CA GLU A 156 47.63 39.46 -81.95
C GLU A 156 48.35 38.48 -82.89
N PHE A 157 47.54 37.73 -83.65
CA PHE A 157 47.86 37.13 -84.95
C PHE A 157 48.35 35.66 -85.03
N LEU A 158 47.46 34.87 -85.68
CA LEU A 158 47.66 33.66 -86.50
C LEU A 158 47.62 32.30 -85.81
N ASN A 159 46.46 31.61 -85.92
CA ASN A 159 46.31 30.47 -86.84
C ASN A 159 44.94 29.80 -86.65
N LEU A 160 43.99 30.11 -87.53
CA LEU A 160 42.82 29.28 -87.77
C LEU A 160 42.70 29.08 -89.29
N ASP A 161 43.39 28.06 -89.79
CA ASP A 161 43.13 27.45 -91.10
C ASP A 161 43.52 25.95 -91.03
N GLY A 162 42.56 25.06 -91.28
CA GLY A 162 42.78 23.81 -92.02
C GLY A 162 42.83 22.48 -91.27
N LEU A 163 41.67 21.95 -90.84
CA LEU A 163 41.10 20.62 -91.20
C LEU A 163 39.80 20.32 -90.45
#